data_AF-A0A969NZK6-F1
#
_entry.id   AF-A0A969NZK6-F1
#
_cell.length_a   1.000
_cell.length_b   1.000
_cell.length_c   1.000
_cell.angle_alpha   90.00
_cell.angle_beta   90.00
_cell.angle_gamma   90.00
#
_symmetry.space_group_name_H-M   'P 1'
#
loop_
_entity.id
_entity.type
_entity.pdbx_description
1 polymer ?
#
loop_
_entity_poly.entity_id
_entity_poly.type
_entity_poly.pdbx_seq_one_letter_code
_entity_poly.pdbx_strand_id
1 'polypeptide(L)' 'MSTTRSGWGAALSIVNRTRESLARHYLKSSALSCTEIAFLLGFNDPHSFSRAFRSWTGQTPEKARHALLEC' A
#
# COMPACT_ATOMS: atom_id res chain seq x y z
N MET A 1 -19.52 21.14 -23.05
CA MET A 1 -18.06 21.09 -23.30
C MET A 1 -17.43 20.25 -22.20
N SER A 2 -17.21 18.97 -22.49
CA SER A 2 -16.78 17.96 -21.52
C SER A 2 -15.27 17.81 -21.63
N THR A 3 -14.53 18.56 -20.83
CA THR A 3 -13.06 18.47 -20.81
C THR A 3 -12.64 17.14 -20.21
N THR A 4 -12.00 16.33 -21.05
CA THR A 4 -11.40 15.03 -20.77
C THR A 4 -10.41 15.12 -19.61
N ARG A 5 -10.81 14.66 -18.43
CA ARG A 5 -9.93 14.45 -17.27
C ARG A 5 -9.63 12.95 -17.17
N SER A 6 -8.84 12.42 -18.11
CA SER A 6 -8.65 10.96 -18.22
C SER A 6 -7.19 10.50 -18.35
N GLY A 7 -6.21 11.40 -18.21
CA GLY A 7 -4.77 11.04 -18.29
C GLY A 7 -4.11 10.68 -16.96
N TRP A 8 -4.56 11.28 -15.86
CA TRP A 8 -3.83 11.26 -14.58
C TRP A 8 -4.20 10.08 -13.66
N GLY A 9 -5.39 9.49 -13.83
CA GLY A 9 -5.85 8.35 -13.01
C GLY A 9 -5.11 7.04 -13.30
N ALA A 10 -4.66 6.84 -14.54
CA ALA A 10 -3.93 5.63 -14.95
C ALA A 10 -2.53 5.56 -14.31
N ALA A 11 -1.79 6.68 -14.29
CA ALA A 11 -0.47 6.74 -13.66
C ALA A 11 -0.54 6.45 -12.15
N LEU A 12 -1.53 7.02 -11.46
CA LEU A 12 -1.76 6.76 -10.03
C LEU A 12 -2.10 5.28 -9.76
N SER A 13 -2.81 4.61 -10.68
CA SER A 13 -3.13 3.19 -10.56
C SER A 13 -1.88 2.30 -10.64
N ILE A 14 -0.95 2.61 -11.54
CA ILE A 14 0.32 1.87 -11.68
C ILE A 14 1.16 2.03 -10.42
N VAL A 15 1.31 3.28 -9.94
CA VAL A 15 2.06 3.56 -8.71
C VAL A 15 1.46 2.83 -7.51
N ASN A 16 0.13 2.82 -7.38
CA ASN A 16 -0.56 2.12 -6.29
C ASN A 16 -0.36 0.61 -6.36
N ARG A 17 -0.42 0.00 -7.56
CA ARG A 17 -0.14 -1.44 -7.72
C ARG A 17 1.29 -1.81 -7.34
N THR A 18 2.27 -0.99 -7.74
CA THR A 18 3.67 -1.21 -7.36
C THR A 18 3.85 -1.08 -5.84
N ARG A 19 3.26 -0.04 -5.24
CA ARG A 19 3.29 0.17 -3.78
C ARG A 19 2.63 -0.97 -3.03
N GLU A 20 1.50 -1.48 -3.51
CA GLU A 20 0.82 -2.63 -2.90
C GLU A 20 1.72 -3.88 -2.94
N SER A 21 2.33 -4.18 -4.09
CA SER A 21 3.21 -5.34 -4.25
C SER A 21 4.41 -5.27 -3.30
N LEU A 22 5.07 -4.10 -3.22
CA LEU A 22 6.18 -3.88 -2.29
C LEU A 22 5.74 -3.96 -0.83
N ALA A 23 4.59 -3.37 -0.47
CA ALA A 23 4.05 -3.46 0.88
C ALA A 23 3.84 -4.92 1.31
N ARG A 24 3.22 -5.74 0.45
CA ARG A 24 3.02 -7.17 0.72
C ARG A 24 4.35 -7.92 0.85
N HIS A 25 5.33 -7.60 0.00
CA HIS A 25 6.65 -8.19 0.08
C HIS A 25 7.34 -7.87 1.41
N TYR A 26 7.36 -6.60 1.83
CA TYR A 26 7.96 -6.22 3.10
C TYR A 26 7.22 -6.81 4.31
N LEU A 27 5.89 -6.88 4.27
CA LEU A 27 5.10 -7.51 5.34
C LEU A 27 5.40 -9.00 5.50
N LYS A 28 5.78 -9.69 4.41
CA LYS A 28 6.10 -11.13 4.43
C LYS A 28 7.56 -11.41 4.74
N SER A 29 8.48 -10.68 4.10
CA SER A 29 9.89 -11.04 4.01
C SER A 29 10.79 -10.27 4.97
N SER A 30 10.23 -9.35 5.78
CA SER A 30 11.02 -8.53 6.70
C SER A 30 10.37 -8.43 8.08
N ALA A 31 11.20 -8.17 9.09
CA ALA A 31 10.75 -7.81 10.44
C ALA A 31 10.39 -6.30 10.57
N LEU A 32 10.29 -5.57 9.46
CA LEU A 32 10.00 -4.14 9.47
C LEU A 32 8.60 -3.89 10.03
N SER A 33 8.50 -2.88 10.89
CA SER A 33 7.23 -2.38 11.41
C SER A 33 6.39 -1.75 10.30
N CYS A 34 5.07 -1.66 10.51
CA CYS A 34 4.18 -0.96 9.56
C CYS A 34 4.59 0.50 9.35
N THR A 35 5.15 1.14 10.39
CA THR A 35 5.64 2.51 10.36
C THR A 35 6.84 2.65 9.43
N GLU A 36 7.84 1.77 9.54
CA GLU A 36 9.01 1.77 8.66
C GLU A 36 8.63 1.50 7.20
N ILE A 37 7.72 0.53 6.98
CA ILE A 37 7.20 0.22 5.64
C ILE A 37 6.49 1.45 5.04
N ALA A 38 5.71 2.20 5.83
CA ALA A 38 5.04 3.41 5.38
C ALA A 38 6.05 4.44 4.84
N PHE A 39 7.12 4.70 5.60
CA PHE A 39 8.16 5.64 5.19
C PHE A 39 8.94 5.16 3.96
N LEU A 40 9.29 3.87 3.89
CA LEU A 40 9.98 3.28 2.72
C LEU A 40 9.17 3.41 1.42
N LEU A 41 7.84 3.37 1.52
CA LEU A 41 6.95 3.52 0.35
C LEU A 41 6.63 4.99 0.01
N GLY A 42 7.22 5.93 0.74
CA GLY A 42 7.08 7.37 0.52
C GLY A 42 5.79 7.97 1.11
N PHE A 43 5.22 7.35 2.14
CA PHE A 43 4.16 7.98 2.92
C PHE A 43 4.75 8.88 4.00
N ASN A 44 4.09 10.00 4.25
CA ASN A 44 4.49 10.94 5.30
C ASN A 44 4.11 10.45 6.70
N ASP A 45 3.13 9.55 6.79
CA ASP A 45 2.65 9.04 8.07
C ASP A 45 2.08 7.59 7.94
N PRO A 46 2.17 6.77 9.01
CA PRO A 46 1.65 5.40 9.02
C PRO A 46 0.12 5.27 8.84
N HIS A 47 -0.67 6.25 9.28
CA HIS A 47 -2.12 6.25 9.09
C HIS A 47 -2.50 6.38 7.62
N SER A 48 -1.83 7.27 6.87
CA SER A 48 -2.01 7.42 5.42
C SER A 48 -1.69 6.13 4.68
N PHE A 49 -0.59 5.46 5.04
CA PHE A 49 -0.24 4.14 4.51
C PHE A 49 -1.32 3.10 4.83
N SER A 50 -1.76 3.03 6.08
CA SER A 50 -2.76 2.04 6.52
C SER A 50 -4.10 2.20 5.79
N ARG A 51 -4.53 3.45 5.54
CA ARG A 51 -5.73 3.75 4.75
C ARG A 51 -5.56 3.34 3.28
N ALA A 52 -4.44 3.69 2.67
CA ALA A 52 -4.14 3.34 1.28
C ALA A 52 -4.05 1.82 1.09
N PHE A 53 -3.30 1.14 1.97
CA PHE A 53 -3.16 -0.31 1.97
C PHE A 53 -4.50 -1.02 2.15
N ARG A 54 -5.37 -0.55 3.06
CA ARG A 54 -6.72 -1.08 3.21
C ARG A 54 -7.59 -0.82 1.98
N SER A 55 -7.44 0.32 1.32
CA SER A 55 -8.15 0.61 0.08
C SER A 55 -7.75 -0.31 -1.07
N TRP A 56 -6.49 -0.75 -1.12
CA TRP A 56 -5.99 -1.65 -2.17
C TRP A 56 -6.27 -3.13 -1.85
N THR A 57 -6.10 -3.52 -0.59
CA THR A 57 -6.09 -4.94 -0.19
C THR A 57 -7.33 -5.40 0.57
N GLY A 58 -8.18 -4.47 1.02
CA GLY A 58 -9.37 -4.74 1.84
C GLY A 58 -9.10 -4.95 3.33
N GLN A 59 -7.83 -5.04 3.76
CA GLN A 59 -7.44 -5.36 5.15
C GLN A 59 -6.33 -4.44 5.66
N THR A 60 -6.12 -4.41 6.98
CA THR A 60 -5.03 -3.61 7.57
C THR A 60 -3.68 -4.31 7.36
N PRO A 61 -2.56 -3.56 7.32
CA PRO A 61 -1.22 -4.13 7.19
C PRO A 61 -0.91 -5.16 8.28
N GLU A 62 -1.34 -4.91 9.52
CA GLU A 62 -1.16 -5.85 10.64
C GLU A 62 -1.94 -7.14 10.42
N LYS A 63 -3.22 -7.05 10.03
CA LYS A 63 -4.02 -8.25 9.73
C LYS A 63 -3.42 -9.05 8.57
N ALA A 64 -2.88 -8.35 7.56
CA ALA A 64 -2.16 -8.99 6.47
C ALA A 64 -0.88 -9.69 6.94
N ARG A 65 -0.10 -9.09 7.84
CA ARG A 65 1.10 -9.72 8.41
C ARG A 65 0.74 -10.99 9.17
N HIS A 66 -0.27 -10.96 10.04
CA HIS A 66 -0.72 -12.15 10.76
C HIS A 66 -1.17 -13.26 9.79
N ALA A 67 -2.02 -12.93 8.81
CA ALA A 67 -2.50 -13.91 7.82
C ALA A 67 -1.38 -14.53 6.95
N LEU A 68 -0.26 -13.82 6.76
CA LEU A 68 0.89 -14.31 6.01
C LEU A 68 1.83 -15.20 6.84
N LEU A 69 1.76 -15.12 8.17
CA LEU A 69 2.56 -15.91 9.11
C LEU A 69 1.87 -17.20 9.56
N GLU A 70 0.56 -17.34 9.32
CA GLU A 70 -0.23 -18.54 9.67
C GLU A 70 -0.14 -19.66 8.61
N CYS A 71 0.97 -19.75 7.87
CA CYS A 71 1.20 -20.78 6.84
C CYS A 71 2.48 -21.56 7.11
#